data_AF-A0A838VXX8-F1
#
_entry.id   AF-A0A838VXX8-F1
#
_cell.length_a   1.000
_cell.length_b   1.000
_cell.length_c   1.000
_cell.angle_alpha   90.00
_cell.angle_beta   90.00
_cell.angle_gamma   90.00
#
_symmetry.space_group_name_H-M   'P 1'
#
loop_
_entity.id
_entity.type
_entity.pdbx_description
1 polymer ?
#
loop_
_entity_poly.entity_id
_entity_poly.type
_entity_poly.pdbx_seq_one_letter_code
_entity_poly.pdbx_strand_id
1 'polypeptide(L)'
;MLADHKDAIKKNVQFILSHFCDQGHRFPRAITTLKSKDPVYINNEEEILQHFIESDFKECKINGYPFFGKEERDMDKLSPSLLFIDIDLSLCSVCKYPKRKLDYILNLTLNKIEKETHGIPTVIWTGYSYHICLPVRMLFNPNDKEKHSLEFVTPSKEFIPHVNQDLTTEFIRFAAKYFTTNSHQKDSIQNNNYNSISTKSCFITVPETINTKNSFKAEIVQKWDGKVTNIKTIAPYFLDNIMQRKSEYITKDKK
;
A
#
# COMPACT_ATOMS: atom_id res chain seq x y z
N MET A 1 -17.58 10.44 26.05
CA MET A 1 -16.95 9.16 25.67
C MET A 1 -17.33 8.69 24.26
N LEU A 2 -18.60 8.34 23.96
CA LEU A 2 -18.99 7.90 22.61
C LEU A 2 -18.89 9.01 21.53
N ALA A 3 -19.22 10.25 21.88
CA ALA A 3 -19.08 11.40 20.97
C ALA A 3 -17.59 11.71 20.69
N ASP A 4 -16.76 11.77 21.74
CA ASP A 4 -15.32 12.04 21.61
C ASP A 4 -14.59 10.98 20.76
N HIS A 5 -15.00 9.71 20.90
CA HIS A 5 -14.44 8.62 20.10
C HIS A 5 -14.85 8.74 18.63
N LYS A 6 -16.12 9.06 18.34
CA LYS A 6 -16.59 9.33 16.97
C LYS A 6 -15.81 10.46 16.31
N ASP A 7 -15.55 11.54 17.04
CA ASP A 7 -14.78 12.68 16.53
C ASP A 7 -13.32 12.31 16.26
N ALA A 8 -12.71 11.49 17.12
CA ALA A 8 -11.36 10.97 16.88
C ALA A 8 -11.30 10.09 15.62
N ILE A 9 -12.28 9.18 15.44
CA ILE A 9 -12.38 8.34 14.25
C ILE A 9 -12.56 9.19 12.99
N LYS A 10 -13.42 10.21 13.03
CA LYS A 10 -13.60 11.14 11.91
C LYS A 10 -12.29 11.81 11.50
N LYS A 11 -11.53 12.34 12.47
CA LYS A 11 -10.21 12.92 12.21
C LYS A 11 -9.24 11.90 11.61
N ASN A 12 -9.28 10.65 12.07
CA ASN A 12 -8.43 9.59 11.53
C ASN A 12 -8.84 9.17 10.11
N VAL A 13 -10.13 9.11 9.79
CA VAL A 13 -10.61 8.90 8.42
C VAL A 13 -10.12 10.01 7.51
N GLN A 14 -10.28 11.27 7.91
CA GLN A 14 -9.79 12.43 7.16
C GLN A 14 -8.28 12.39 6.95
N PHE A 15 -7.53 12.00 7.99
CA PHE A 15 -6.09 11.80 7.90
C PHE A 15 -5.71 10.69 6.92
N ILE A 16 -6.38 9.54 6.91
CA ILE A 16 -6.12 8.50 5.89
C ILE A 16 -6.47 9.02 4.50
N LEU A 17 -7.62 9.67 4.32
CA LEU A 17 -8.04 10.23 3.03
C LEU A 17 -7.10 11.32 2.50
N SER A 18 -6.37 12.03 3.36
CA SER A 18 -5.38 13.03 2.92
C SER A 18 -4.17 12.39 2.22
N HIS A 19 -3.90 11.10 2.45
CA HIS A 19 -2.84 10.36 1.75
C HIS A 19 -3.17 10.15 0.27
N PHE A 20 -4.44 10.26 -0.12
CA PHE A 20 -4.91 10.04 -1.49
C PHE A 20 -5.00 11.34 -2.29
N CYS A 21 -4.39 12.43 -1.80
CA CYS A 21 -4.43 13.75 -2.43
C CYS A 21 -3.97 13.74 -3.90
N ASP A 22 -3.11 12.80 -4.27
CA ASP A 22 -2.50 12.73 -5.60
C ASP A 22 -3.13 11.67 -6.53
N GLN A 23 -4.30 11.13 -6.22
CA GLN A 23 -4.92 10.04 -7.00
C GLN A 23 -5.82 10.49 -8.15
N GLY A 24 -6.04 11.79 -8.33
CA GLY A 24 -6.97 12.35 -9.32
C GLY A 24 -8.44 12.17 -8.92
N HIS A 25 -8.79 11.06 -8.27
CA HIS A 25 -10.12 10.79 -7.72
C HIS A 25 -10.01 10.17 -6.32
N ARG A 26 -10.79 10.67 -5.37
CA ARG A 26 -10.85 10.13 -4.00
C ARG A 26 -11.86 8.97 -3.87
N PHE A 27 -12.94 9.02 -4.65
CA PHE A 27 -14.07 8.11 -4.65
C PHE A 27 -14.47 7.74 -6.09
N PRO A 28 -15.22 6.63 -6.33
CA PRO A 28 -15.62 5.64 -5.33
C PRO A 28 -14.42 4.86 -4.77
N ARG A 29 -14.54 4.38 -3.53
CA ARG A 29 -13.45 3.66 -2.84
C ARG A 29 -14.00 2.49 -2.06
N ALA A 30 -13.25 1.39 -2.05
CA ALA A 30 -13.62 0.24 -1.24
C ALA A 30 -13.28 0.48 0.25
N ILE A 31 -14.17 0.05 1.12
CA ILE A 31 -13.93 -0.11 2.56
C ILE A 31 -14.23 -1.54 2.99
N THR A 32 -13.66 -1.94 4.12
CA THR A 32 -14.05 -3.18 4.82
C THR A 32 -14.29 -2.88 6.29
N THR A 33 -15.19 -3.62 6.90
CA THR A 33 -15.50 -3.62 8.33
C THR A 33 -15.74 -5.05 8.81
N LEU A 34 -15.94 -5.27 10.11
CA LEU A 34 -16.30 -6.60 10.62
C LEU A 34 -17.64 -7.09 10.05
N LYS A 35 -18.59 -6.18 9.80
CA LYS A 35 -19.93 -6.52 9.30
C LYS A 35 -19.98 -6.75 7.78
N SER A 36 -18.98 -6.30 7.03
CA SER A 36 -18.94 -6.50 5.58
C SER A 36 -18.38 -7.89 5.23
N LYS A 37 -19.13 -8.69 4.46
CA LYS A 37 -18.63 -9.96 3.90
C LYS A 37 -17.62 -9.73 2.76
N ASP A 38 -17.89 -8.72 1.95
CA ASP A 38 -17.10 -8.30 0.80
C ASP A 38 -16.79 -6.79 0.90
N PRO A 39 -15.74 -6.28 0.22
CA PRO A 39 -15.49 -4.85 0.16
C PRO A 39 -16.70 -4.06 -0.34
N VAL A 40 -17.04 -2.98 0.38
CA VAL A 40 -18.16 -2.09 0.04
C VAL A 40 -17.61 -0.85 -0.63
N TYR A 41 -18.16 -0.47 -1.79
CA TYR A 41 -17.76 0.75 -2.49
C TYR A 41 -18.61 1.93 -2.04
N ILE A 42 -17.95 2.98 -1.57
CA ILE A 42 -18.58 4.17 -1.01
C ILE A 42 -18.14 5.42 -1.78
N ASN A 43 -18.98 6.46 -1.77
CA ASN A 43 -18.85 7.63 -2.62
C ASN A 43 -18.41 8.91 -1.88
N ASN A 44 -18.41 8.91 -0.55
CA ASN A 44 -18.10 10.07 0.27
C ASN A 44 -17.60 9.69 1.67
N GLU A 45 -17.12 10.66 2.44
CA GLU A 45 -16.59 10.44 3.79
C GLU A 45 -17.69 10.02 4.78
N GLU A 46 -18.90 10.56 4.62
CA GLU A 46 -20.04 10.30 5.48
C GLU A 46 -20.44 8.82 5.47
N GLU A 47 -20.44 8.19 4.29
CA GLU A 47 -20.68 6.75 4.12
C GLU A 47 -19.63 5.89 4.83
N ILE A 48 -18.34 6.29 4.82
CA ILE A 48 -17.29 5.59 5.59
C ILE A 48 -17.66 5.59 7.07
N LEU A 49 -17.96 6.76 7.61
CA LEU A 49 -18.25 6.92 9.03
C LEU A 49 -19.49 6.14 9.43
N GLN A 50 -20.53 6.15 8.60
CA GLN A 50 -21.75 5.39 8.84
C GLN A 50 -21.46 3.89 8.95
N HIS A 51 -20.73 3.32 7.99
CA HIS A 51 -20.35 1.90 8.04
C HIS A 51 -19.45 1.56 9.23
N PHE A 52 -18.55 2.47 9.62
CA PHE A 52 -17.68 2.26 10.78
C PHE A 52 -18.45 2.30 12.09
N ILE A 53 -19.40 3.23 12.23
CA ILE A 53 -20.32 3.31 13.38
C ILE A 53 -21.15 2.03 13.46
N GLU A 54 -21.74 1.60 12.35
CA GLU A 54 -22.53 0.37 12.31
C GLU A 54 -21.72 -0.85 12.70
N SER A 55 -20.42 -0.90 12.40
CA SER A 55 -19.54 -2.00 12.77
C SER A 55 -18.90 -1.87 14.16
N ASP A 56 -19.37 -0.95 15.01
CA ASP A 56 -18.77 -0.63 16.31
C ASP A 56 -17.26 -0.34 16.24
N PHE A 57 -16.82 0.29 15.14
CA PHE A 57 -15.41 0.60 14.84
C PHE A 57 -14.49 -0.64 14.81
N LYS A 58 -14.99 -1.81 14.39
CA LYS A 58 -14.21 -3.07 14.30
C LYS A 58 -13.80 -3.37 12.86
N GLU A 59 -12.55 -3.80 12.67
CA GLU A 59 -11.94 -4.16 11.37
C GLU A 59 -12.11 -3.08 10.28
N CYS A 60 -12.14 -1.81 10.67
CA CYS A 60 -12.43 -0.69 9.79
C CYS A 60 -11.20 -0.29 8.96
N LYS A 61 -11.27 -0.54 7.64
CA LYS A 61 -10.17 -0.31 6.71
C LYS A 61 -10.65 0.42 5.46
N ILE A 62 -9.77 1.24 4.89
CA ILE A 62 -10.02 2.00 3.66
C ILE A 62 -9.01 1.53 2.61
N ASN A 63 -9.45 1.18 1.40
CA ASN A 63 -8.55 0.81 0.33
C ASN A 63 -7.69 2.02 -0.09
N GLY A 64 -6.39 1.81 -0.31
CA GLY A 64 -5.44 2.81 -0.77
C GLY A 64 -5.67 3.30 -2.20
N TYR A 65 -6.41 2.57 -3.04
CA TYR A 65 -6.72 2.93 -4.42
C TYR A 65 -8.24 3.08 -4.65
N PRO A 66 -8.67 4.03 -5.49
CA PRO A 66 -10.07 4.19 -5.87
C PRO A 66 -10.50 3.06 -6.82
N PHE A 67 -11.81 2.88 -6.95
CA PHE A 67 -12.39 1.93 -7.88
C PHE A 67 -12.75 2.63 -9.20
N PHE A 68 -12.28 2.07 -10.30
CA PHE A 68 -12.62 2.55 -11.64
C PHE A 68 -13.31 1.45 -12.45
N GLY A 69 -14.55 1.11 -12.08
CA GLY A 69 -15.45 0.30 -12.92
C GLY A 69 -14.90 -1.05 -13.40
N LYS A 70 -15.53 -1.59 -14.45
CA LYS A 70 -15.10 -2.82 -15.15
C LYS A 70 -14.55 -2.54 -16.57
N GLU A 71 -14.58 -1.28 -17.04
CA GLU A 71 -14.08 -0.97 -18.37
C GLU A 71 -12.55 -0.98 -18.38
N GLU A 72 -11.96 -1.80 -19.25
CA GLU A 72 -10.49 -1.98 -19.36
C GLU A 72 -9.74 -0.65 -19.53
N ARG A 73 -10.33 0.33 -20.23
CA ARG A 73 -9.77 1.67 -20.46
C ARG A 73 -9.56 2.52 -19.21
N ASP A 74 -10.18 2.14 -18.09
CA ASP A 74 -10.04 2.88 -16.84
C ASP A 74 -8.93 2.31 -15.94
N MET A 75 -8.51 1.06 -16.14
CA MET A 75 -7.39 0.46 -15.42
C MET A 75 -6.04 1.07 -15.85
N ASP A 76 -5.93 1.46 -17.12
CA ASP A 76 -4.77 2.15 -17.72
C ASP A 76 -4.47 3.50 -17.03
N LYS A 77 -5.42 4.04 -16.25
CA LYS A 77 -5.29 5.32 -15.52
C LYS A 77 -4.68 5.18 -14.13
N LEU A 78 -4.56 3.97 -13.59
CA LEU A 78 -4.00 3.76 -12.25
C LEU A 78 -2.48 3.92 -12.31
N SER A 79 -1.98 5.06 -11.84
CA SER A 79 -0.56 5.27 -11.56
C SER A 79 -0.22 4.92 -10.11
N PRO A 80 1.01 4.46 -9.81
CA PRO A 80 1.50 4.36 -8.44
C PRO A 80 1.42 5.72 -7.76
N SER A 81 0.49 5.81 -6.82
CA SER A 81 0.16 7.04 -6.10
C SER A 81 0.26 6.87 -4.59
N LEU A 82 0.40 5.62 -4.16
CA LEU A 82 0.58 5.24 -2.78
C LEU A 82 1.51 4.04 -2.68
N LEU A 83 2.60 4.21 -1.95
CA LEU A 83 3.40 3.10 -1.46
C LEU A 83 2.72 2.55 -0.20
N PHE A 84 2.32 1.28 -0.27
CA PHE A 84 1.76 0.56 0.86
C PHE A 84 2.60 -0.68 1.15
N ILE A 85 3.07 -0.80 2.39
CA ILE A 85 3.85 -1.94 2.86
C ILE A 85 3.20 -2.45 4.14
N ASP A 86 2.85 -3.73 4.15
CA ASP A 86 2.39 -4.43 5.34
C ASP A 86 3.49 -5.36 5.84
N ILE A 87 3.96 -5.13 7.06
CA ILE A 87 5.00 -5.94 7.71
C ILE A 87 4.37 -6.65 8.91
N ASP A 88 4.14 -7.96 8.76
CA ASP A 88 3.38 -8.77 9.71
C ASP A 88 4.28 -9.56 10.68
N LEU A 89 3.84 -9.72 11.94
CA LEU A 89 4.54 -10.51 12.96
C LEU A 89 4.81 -11.96 12.53
N SER A 90 4.01 -12.54 11.65
CA SER A 90 4.21 -13.88 11.08
C SER A 90 5.57 -14.05 10.39
N LEU A 91 6.16 -12.96 9.89
CA LEU A 91 7.53 -12.95 9.36
C LEU A 91 8.58 -13.32 10.39
N CYS A 92 8.28 -13.04 11.65
CA CYS A 92 9.16 -13.25 12.78
C CYS A 92 8.68 -14.41 13.66
N SER A 93 7.78 -15.27 13.17
CA SER A 93 7.14 -16.36 13.93
C SER A 93 8.14 -17.34 14.57
N VAL A 94 9.26 -17.59 13.91
CA VAL A 94 10.34 -18.46 14.41
C VAL A 94 11.38 -17.74 15.28
N CYS A 95 11.26 -16.41 15.43
CA CYS A 95 12.22 -15.63 16.21
C CYS A 95 11.92 -15.74 17.71
N LYS A 96 12.97 -15.78 18.55
CA LYS A 96 12.82 -15.73 20.02
C LYS A 96 12.07 -14.49 20.52
N TYR A 97 12.24 -13.36 19.82
CA TYR A 97 11.59 -12.08 20.13
C TYR A 97 10.95 -11.49 18.87
N PRO A 98 9.76 -11.98 18.45
CA PRO A 98 9.15 -11.63 17.16
C PRO A 98 8.93 -10.12 16.99
N LYS A 99 8.37 -9.45 18.01
CA LYS A 99 8.13 -8.00 17.97
C LYS A 99 9.41 -7.18 17.84
N ARG A 100 10.46 -7.53 18.59
CA ARG A 100 11.76 -6.84 18.49
C ARG A 100 12.39 -7.00 17.11
N LYS A 101 12.23 -8.18 16.49
CA LYS A 101 12.69 -8.40 15.12
C LYS A 101 11.86 -7.60 14.11
N LEU A 102 10.54 -7.52 14.31
CA LEU A 102 9.65 -6.72 13.49
C LEU A 102 10.01 -5.23 13.56
N ASP A 103 10.30 -4.69 14.76
CA ASP A 103 10.72 -3.30 14.96
C ASP A 103 12.04 -3.00 14.26
N TYR A 104 12.96 -3.97 14.27
CA TYR A 104 14.20 -3.87 13.50
C TYR A 104 13.94 -3.83 11.99
N ILE A 105 13.04 -4.68 11.47
CA ILE A 105 12.65 -4.66 10.04
C ILE A 105 11.97 -3.34 9.68
N LEU A 106 11.08 -2.82 10.54
CA LEU A 106 10.45 -1.52 10.37
C LEU A 106 11.50 -0.42 10.24
N ASN A 107 12.45 -0.32 11.18
CA ASN A 107 13.48 0.71 11.15
C ASN A 107 14.36 0.62 9.89
N LEU A 108 14.74 -0.59 9.48
CA LEU A 108 15.48 -0.77 8.22
C LEU A 108 14.67 -0.31 7.01
N THR A 109 13.37 -0.62 6.98
CA THR A 109 12.46 -0.24 5.90
C THR A 109 12.31 1.28 5.84
N LEU A 110 12.09 1.94 6.98
CA LEU A 110 11.97 3.39 7.08
C LEU A 110 13.27 4.09 6.65
N ASN A 111 14.42 3.63 7.13
CA ASN A 111 15.72 4.19 6.74
C ASN A 111 15.96 4.05 5.22
N LYS A 112 15.53 2.95 4.61
CA LYS A 112 15.66 2.74 3.16
C LYS A 112 14.71 3.65 2.38
N ILE A 113 13.47 3.81 2.83
CA ILE A 113 12.52 4.76 2.24
C ILE A 113 13.09 6.19 2.30
N GLU A 114 13.57 6.63 3.45
CA GLU A 114 14.15 7.97 3.63
C GLU A 114 15.38 8.16 2.75
N LYS A 115 16.30 7.18 2.70
CA LYS A 115 17.51 7.26 1.88
C LYS A 115 17.20 7.34 0.37
N GLU A 116 16.31 6.50 -0.11
CA GLU A 116 16.05 6.36 -1.55
C GLU A 116 15.07 7.42 -2.07
N THR A 117 14.17 7.92 -1.22
CA THR A 117 13.04 8.77 -1.65
C THR A 117 12.93 10.09 -0.90
N HIS A 118 13.65 10.26 0.22
CA HIS A 118 13.49 11.37 1.17
C HIS A 118 12.07 11.52 1.74
N GLY A 119 11.23 10.49 1.62
CA GLY A 119 9.87 10.47 2.12
C GLY A 119 9.77 10.02 3.59
N ILE A 120 8.84 10.60 4.33
CA ILE A 120 8.53 10.23 5.71
C ILE A 120 7.12 9.63 5.74
N PRO A 121 6.93 8.31 5.84
CA PRO A 121 5.61 7.68 5.75
C PRO A 121 4.78 7.83 7.03
N THR A 122 3.47 7.59 6.91
CA THR A 122 2.65 7.20 8.06
C THR A 122 2.93 5.74 8.40
N VAL A 123 3.06 5.44 9.69
CA VAL A 123 3.19 4.08 10.23
C VAL A 123 2.07 3.83 11.22
N ILE A 124 1.30 2.77 10.99
CA ILE A 124 0.18 2.34 11.84
C ILE A 124 0.50 0.96 12.40
N TRP A 125 0.45 0.84 13.73
CA TRP A 125 0.55 -0.44 14.41
C TRP A 125 -0.84 -1.01 14.66
N THR A 126 -1.09 -2.23 14.15
CA THR A 126 -2.41 -2.90 14.23
C THR A 126 -2.49 -3.93 15.38
N GLY A 127 -1.44 -4.02 16.19
CA GLY A 127 -1.25 -5.06 17.21
C GLY A 127 -0.59 -6.34 16.68
N TYR A 128 -0.59 -6.56 15.36
CA TYR A 128 0.15 -7.66 14.72
C TYR A 128 1.04 -7.24 13.56
N SER A 129 0.71 -6.15 12.88
CA SER A 129 1.45 -5.69 11.71
C SER A 129 1.67 -4.18 11.74
N TYR A 130 2.70 -3.77 11.00
CA TYR A 130 2.92 -2.38 10.65
C TYR A 130 2.40 -2.11 9.24
N HIS A 131 1.44 -1.20 9.13
CA HIS A 131 1.07 -0.61 7.85
C HIS A 131 1.89 0.65 7.63
N ILE A 132 2.70 0.67 6.58
CA ILE A 132 3.49 1.82 6.16
C ILE A 132 2.83 2.40 4.92
N CYS A 133 2.43 3.66 4.98
CA CYS A 133 1.72 4.37 3.92
C CYS A 133 2.48 5.64 3.54
N LEU A 134 2.93 5.76 2.29
CA LEU A 134 3.57 6.96 1.78
C LEU A 134 2.87 7.41 0.49
N PRO A 135 2.28 8.61 0.44
CA PRO A 135 1.81 9.21 -0.80
C PRO A 135 3.00 9.44 -1.73
N VAL A 136 2.91 8.90 -2.94
CA VAL A 136 4.00 8.96 -3.91
C VAL A 136 3.51 9.48 -5.25
N ARG A 137 4.45 10.00 -6.03
CA ARG A 137 4.26 10.30 -7.44
C ARG A 137 5.46 9.76 -8.20
N MET A 138 5.19 9.17 -9.36
CA MET A 138 6.24 8.77 -10.27
C MET A 138 6.24 9.72 -11.47
N LEU A 139 7.23 10.61 -11.50
CA LEU A 139 7.48 11.53 -12.61
C LEU A 139 8.70 11.04 -13.38
N PHE A 140 8.55 10.75 -14.67
CA PHE A 140 9.67 10.27 -15.49
C PHE A 140 10.51 11.43 -16.03
N ASN A 141 9.87 12.52 -16.43
CA ASN A 141 10.52 13.77 -16.77
C ASN A 141 10.35 14.80 -15.64
N PRO A 142 11.43 15.47 -15.20
CA PRO A 142 11.33 16.58 -14.23
C PRO A 142 10.50 17.77 -14.74
N ASN A 143 10.40 17.94 -16.05
CA ASN A 143 9.63 19.01 -16.69
C ASN A 143 8.16 18.63 -16.94
N ASP A 144 7.78 17.36 -16.75
CA ASP A 144 6.39 16.94 -16.89
C ASP A 144 5.61 17.34 -15.65
N LYS A 145 4.57 18.16 -15.87
CA LYS A 145 3.56 18.51 -14.86
C LYS A 145 2.45 17.46 -14.79
N GLU A 146 2.39 16.55 -15.76
CA GLU A 146 1.36 15.51 -15.86
C GLU A 146 1.79 14.22 -15.18
N LYS A 147 0.83 13.53 -14.57
CA LYS A 147 1.04 12.19 -14.02
C LYS A 147 1.01 11.21 -15.16
N HIS A 148 2.10 10.48 -15.34
CA HIS A 148 2.14 9.42 -16.32
C HIS A 148 1.74 8.10 -15.66
N SER A 149 0.78 7.40 -16.26
CA SER A 149 0.58 5.97 -15.97
C SER A 149 1.90 5.23 -16.23
N LEU A 150 2.16 4.15 -15.50
CA LEU A 150 3.33 3.28 -15.73
C LEU A 150 3.41 2.80 -17.19
N GLU A 151 2.27 2.76 -17.87
CA GLU A 151 2.15 2.36 -19.27
C GLU A 151 2.81 3.33 -20.26
N PHE A 152 3.09 4.57 -19.86
CA PHE A 152 3.79 5.56 -20.68
C PHE A 152 5.30 5.31 -20.78
N VAL A 153 5.88 4.46 -19.93
CA VAL A 153 7.35 4.29 -19.85
C VAL A 153 7.83 3.07 -20.59
N THR A 154 7.53 3.07 -21.88
CA THR A 154 7.99 2.10 -22.89
C THR A 154 7.22 0.77 -22.90
N PRO A 155 7.09 0.15 -24.08
CA PRO A 155 5.81 -0.26 -24.65
C PRO A 155 5.10 -1.28 -23.76
N SER A 156 4.13 -0.82 -22.97
CA SER A 156 3.30 -1.63 -22.07
C SER A 156 2.76 -2.88 -22.76
N LYS A 157 2.43 -2.78 -24.06
CA LYS A 157 1.95 -3.89 -24.90
C LYS A 157 2.90 -5.09 -24.99
N GLU A 158 4.22 -4.90 -24.90
CA GLU A 158 5.20 -6.00 -24.95
C GLU A 158 5.44 -6.69 -23.61
N PHE A 159 4.95 -6.12 -22.51
CA PHE A 159 5.12 -6.65 -21.15
C PHE A 159 3.83 -7.23 -20.58
N ILE A 160 2.67 -6.79 -21.08
CA ILE A 160 1.34 -7.34 -20.72
C ILE A 160 1.30 -8.89 -20.75
N PRO A 161 1.88 -9.59 -21.75
CA PRO A 161 1.90 -11.06 -21.75
C PRO A 161 2.74 -11.69 -20.63
N HIS A 162 3.59 -10.91 -19.96
CA HIS A 162 4.59 -11.37 -19.00
C HIS A 162 4.37 -10.84 -17.57
N VAL A 163 3.32 -10.04 -17.37
CA VAL A 163 2.86 -9.60 -16.05
C VAL A 163 1.51 -10.23 -15.76
N ASN A 164 1.35 -10.79 -14.56
CA ASN A 164 0.12 -11.51 -14.20
C ASN A 164 -1.04 -10.55 -13.85
N GLN A 165 -0.76 -9.25 -13.66
CA GLN A 165 -1.68 -8.21 -13.20
C GLN A 165 -1.28 -6.83 -13.77
N ASP A 166 -2.02 -5.78 -13.40
CA ASP A 166 -1.73 -4.40 -13.78
C ASP A 166 -0.36 -3.92 -13.26
N LEU A 167 0.29 -3.03 -14.00
CA LEU A 167 1.65 -2.56 -13.69
C LEU A 167 1.73 -1.85 -12.34
N THR A 168 0.66 -1.18 -11.89
CA THR A 168 0.61 -0.53 -10.59
C THR A 168 0.61 -1.54 -9.46
N THR A 169 -0.15 -2.62 -9.56
CA THR A 169 -0.07 -3.74 -8.61
C THR A 169 1.34 -4.36 -8.60
N GLU A 170 1.93 -4.62 -9.77
CA GLU A 170 3.29 -5.16 -9.84
C GLU A 170 4.32 -4.21 -9.22
N PHE A 171 4.16 -2.90 -9.41
CA PHE A 171 4.98 -1.88 -8.78
C PHE A 171 4.83 -1.88 -7.25
N ILE A 172 3.61 -1.89 -6.72
CA ILE A 172 3.38 -1.89 -5.26
C ILE A 172 4.04 -3.13 -4.63
N ARG A 173 3.89 -4.31 -5.26
CA ARG A 173 4.54 -5.55 -4.81
C ARG A 173 6.06 -5.45 -4.85
N PHE A 174 6.60 -4.94 -5.96
CA PHE A 174 8.03 -4.70 -6.10
C PHE A 174 8.53 -3.76 -5.01
N ALA A 175 7.87 -2.62 -4.81
CA ALA A 175 8.30 -1.61 -3.86
C ALA A 175 8.24 -2.13 -2.42
N ALA A 176 7.16 -2.84 -2.05
CA ALA A 176 7.06 -3.49 -0.74
C ALA A 176 8.22 -4.46 -0.51
N LYS A 177 8.53 -5.33 -1.48
CA LYS A 177 9.68 -6.23 -1.40
C LYS A 177 11.01 -5.47 -1.38
N TYR A 178 11.17 -4.48 -2.25
CA TYR A 178 12.40 -3.70 -2.38
C TYR A 178 12.74 -2.99 -1.08
N PHE A 179 11.78 -2.30 -0.45
CA PHE A 179 12.04 -1.55 0.77
C PHE A 179 12.24 -2.42 2.01
N THR A 180 11.64 -3.61 2.05
CA THR A 180 11.74 -4.51 3.21
C THR A 180 12.89 -5.51 3.11
N THR A 181 13.45 -5.75 1.92
CA THR A 181 14.59 -6.66 1.73
C THR A 181 15.92 -5.92 1.70
N ASN A 182 16.88 -6.44 2.46
CA ASN A 182 18.28 -6.01 2.45
C ASN A 182 19.18 -7.14 1.94
N SER A 183 20.36 -6.79 1.43
CA SER A 183 21.38 -7.72 0.90
C SER A 183 21.72 -8.86 1.87
N HIS A 184 21.60 -8.64 3.18
CA HIS A 184 21.88 -9.61 4.25
C HIS A 184 20.69 -10.51 4.64
N GLN A 185 19.51 -10.38 4.01
CA GLN A 185 18.27 -11.04 4.44
C GLN A 185 17.58 -11.88 3.36
N LYS A 186 18.31 -12.28 2.30
CA LYS A 186 17.77 -13.06 1.17
C LYS A 186 17.00 -14.33 1.57
N ASP A 187 17.30 -14.92 2.72
CA ASP A 187 16.73 -16.21 3.14
C ASP A 187 15.65 -16.12 4.24
N SER A 188 15.50 -14.97 4.93
CA SER A 188 14.60 -14.86 6.09
C SER A 188 13.25 -14.16 5.82
N ILE A 189 13.11 -13.48 4.68
CA ILE A 189 11.88 -12.79 4.27
C ILE A 189 11.27 -13.45 3.01
N GLN A 190 11.34 -14.79 2.92
CA GLN A 190 10.72 -15.52 1.80
C GLN A 190 9.20 -15.69 1.97
N ASN A 191 8.69 -15.56 3.20
CA ASN A 191 7.28 -15.80 3.53
C ASN A 191 6.41 -14.54 3.59
N ASN A 192 6.91 -13.39 3.13
CA ASN A 192 6.06 -12.21 3.06
C ASN A 192 5.04 -12.37 1.94
N ASN A 193 3.76 -12.23 2.28
CA ASN A 193 2.65 -12.37 1.36
C ASN A 193 2.47 -11.11 0.49
N TYR A 194 3.57 -10.54 -0.03
CA TYR A 194 3.55 -9.36 -0.91
C TYR A 194 2.64 -9.61 -2.12
N ASN A 195 2.57 -10.86 -2.59
CA ASN A 195 1.70 -11.27 -3.69
C ASN A 195 0.21 -11.04 -3.40
N SER A 196 -0.20 -10.93 -2.13
CA SER A 196 -1.59 -10.64 -1.78
C SER A 196 -1.94 -9.15 -1.91
N ILE A 197 -0.94 -8.25 -1.98
CA ILE A 197 -1.15 -6.81 -2.15
C ILE A 197 -1.44 -6.52 -3.62
N SER A 198 -2.50 -5.76 -3.86
CA SER A 198 -2.94 -5.26 -5.16
C SER A 198 -3.72 -3.96 -4.98
N THR A 199 -3.99 -3.24 -6.07
CA THR A 199 -4.91 -2.09 -6.06
C THR A 199 -6.28 -2.43 -5.47
N LYS A 200 -6.73 -3.68 -5.56
CA LYS A 200 -8.02 -4.15 -5.02
C LYS A 200 -7.95 -4.59 -3.54
N SER A 201 -6.77 -4.86 -3.01
CA SER A 201 -6.57 -5.42 -1.66
C SER A 201 -5.68 -4.57 -0.74
N CYS A 202 -5.31 -3.36 -1.16
CA CYS A 202 -4.49 -2.40 -0.42
C CYS A 202 -5.27 -1.74 0.74
N PHE A 203 -5.76 -2.51 1.71
CA PHE A 203 -6.59 -1.99 2.81
C PHE A 203 -5.77 -1.44 3.98
N ILE A 204 -5.94 -0.15 4.27
CA ILE A 204 -5.28 0.55 5.37
C ILE A 204 -6.22 0.58 6.57
N THR A 205 -5.75 0.04 7.69
CA THR A 205 -6.47 0.12 8.97
C THR A 205 -6.58 1.55 9.44
N VAL A 206 -7.78 1.97 9.81
CA VAL A 206 -8.00 3.33 10.33
C VAL A 206 -7.62 3.37 11.81
N PRO A 207 -6.76 4.32 12.24
CA PRO A 207 -6.38 4.43 13.65
C PRO A 207 -7.59 4.65 14.57
N GLU A 208 -7.45 4.25 15.83
CA GLU A 208 -8.50 4.22 16.86
C GLU A 208 -9.62 3.20 16.62
N THR A 209 -9.51 2.36 15.57
CA THR A 209 -10.42 1.22 15.32
C THR A 209 -9.85 -0.08 15.88
N ILE A 210 -10.71 -1.05 16.14
CA ILE A 210 -10.36 -2.30 16.84
C ILE A 210 -10.06 -3.41 15.82
N ASN A 211 -8.87 -4.00 15.93
CA ASN A 211 -8.54 -5.27 15.31
C ASN A 211 -9.13 -6.40 16.17
N THR A 212 -10.06 -7.15 15.61
CA THR A 212 -10.81 -8.17 16.34
C THR A 212 -9.98 -9.42 16.65
N LYS A 213 -8.88 -9.65 15.91
CA LYS A 213 -8.02 -10.82 16.12
C LYS A 213 -7.23 -10.76 17.44
N ASN A 214 -6.94 -9.56 17.93
CA ASN A 214 -6.21 -9.32 19.18
C ASN A 214 -6.90 -8.33 20.14
N SER A 215 -8.06 -7.79 19.77
CA SER A 215 -8.71 -6.68 20.48
C SER A 215 -7.83 -5.44 20.63
N PHE A 216 -6.78 -5.30 19.79
CA PHE A 216 -5.89 -4.16 19.81
C PHE A 216 -6.52 -2.99 19.06
N LYS A 217 -6.40 -1.79 19.63
CA LYS A 217 -6.84 -0.56 18.99
C LYS A 217 -5.69 -0.02 18.13
N ALA A 218 -5.90 0.13 16.83
CA ALA A 218 -4.84 0.55 15.92
C ALA A 218 -4.29 1.95 16.27
N GLU A 219 -2.97 2.12 16.25
CA GLU A 219 -2.29 3.33 16.71
C GLU A 219 -1.37 3.89 15.63
N ILE A 220 -1.31 5.22 15.52
CA ILE A 220 -0.32 5.90 14.69
C ILE A 220 1.00 5.94 15.46
N VAL A 221 2.03 5.31 14.91
CA VAL A 221 3.40 5.32 15.45
C VAL A 221 4.22 6.46 14.85
N GLN A 222 3.98 6.77 13.57
CA GLN A 222 4.60 7.87 12.85
C GLN A 222 3.57 8.49 11.91
N LYS A 223 3.54 9.84 11.82
CA LYS A 223 2.70 10.55 10.85
C LYS A 223 3.52 10.87 9.60
N TRP A 224 2.86 10.76 8.45
CA TRP A 224 3.34 11.35 7.20
C TRP A 224 3.56 12.86 7.36
N ASP A 225 4.63 13.37 6.76
CA ASP A 225 5.05 14.77 6.85
C ASP A 225 4.23 15.73 5.97
N GLY A 226 3.22 15.22 5.25
CA GLY A 226 2.37 16.01 4.36
C GLY A 226 2.95 16.24 2.97
N LYS A 227 4.12 15.66 2.64
CA LYS A 227 4.77 15.84 1.33
C LYS A 227 4.64 14.59 0.46
N VAL A 228 4.07 14.75 -0.74
CA VAL A 228 4.04 13.68 -1.73
C VAL A 228 5.46 13.42 -2.22
N THR A 229 5.88 12.17 -2.15
CA THR A 229 7.27 11.78 -2.42
C THR A 229 7.47 11.37 -3.88
N ASN A 230 8.53 11.86 -4.52
CA ASN A 230 8.90 11.41 -5.86
C ASN A 230 9.68 10.10 -5.78
N ILE A 231 9.19 9.06 -6.44
CA ILE A 231 9.78 7.70 -6.46
C ILE A 231 10.60 7.42 -7.73
N LYS A 232 11.00 8.45 -8.48
CA LYS A 232 11.83 8.29 -9.70
C LYS A 232 13.11 7.49 -9.47
N THR A 233 13.72 7.61 -8.30
CA THR A 233 14.96 6.90 -7.93
C THR A 233 14.81 5.38 -7.94
N ILE A 234 13.61 4.86 -7.67
CA ILE A 234 13.36 3.41 -7.65
C ILE A 234 12.81 2.86 -8.98
N ALA A 235 12.44 3.73 -9.91
CA ALA A 235 11.90 3.31 -11.21
C ALA A 235 12.87 2.45 -12.03
N PRO A 236 14.19 2.74 -12.11
CA PRO A 236 15.13 1.88 -12.83
C PRO A 236 15.16 0.45 -12.27
N TYR A 237 15.20 0.28 -10.94
CA TYR A 237 15.20 -1.04 -10.32
C TYR A 237 13.91 -1.82 -10.57
N PHE A 238 12.77 -1.13 -10.65
CA PHE A 238 11.51 -1.75 -11.02
C PHE A 238 11.53 -2.24 -12.47
N LEU A 239 12.03 -1.42 -13.40
CA LEU A 239 12.15 -1.79 -14.81
C LEU A 239 13.10 -2.97 -15.00
N ASP A 240 14.25 -2.97 -14.33
CA ASP A 240 15.20 -4.10 -14.34
C ASP A 240 14.54 -5.40 -13.83
N ASN A 241 13.76 -5.32 -12.76
CA ASN A 241 13.02 -6.46 -12.20
C ASN A 241 11.96 -7.01 -13.18
N ILE A 242 11.28 -6.14 -13.94
CA ILE A 242 10.35 -6.58 -15.00
C ILE A 242 11.13 -7.24 -16.15
N MET A 243 12.23 -6.65 -16.60
CA MET A 243 13.07 -7.17 -17.69
C MET A 243 13.66 -8.54 -17.37
N GLN A 244 14.10 -8.75 -16.13
CA GLN A 244 14.59 -10.03 -15.66
C GLN A 244 13.48 -11.10 -15.73
N ARG A 245 12.28 -10.82 -15.22
CA ARG A 245 11.15 -11.75 -15.26
C ARG A 245 10.73 -12.13 -16.68
N LYS A 246 10.74 -11.17 -17.61
CA LYS A 246 10.50 -11.42 -19.04
C LYS A 246 11.53 -12.40 -19.61
N SER A 247 12.81 -12.22 -19.29
CA SER A 247 13.89 -13.09 -19.75
C SER A 247 13.76 -14.52 -19.21
N GLU A 248 13.37 -14.66 -17.93
CA GLU A 248 13.11 -15.96 -17.29
C GLU A 248 11.92 -16.68 -17.93
N TYR A 249 10.85 -15.96 -18.26
CA TYR A 249 9.68 -16.50 -18.94
C TYR A 249 10.03 -17.05 -20.34
N ILE A 250 10.72 -16.24 -21.17
CA ILE A 250 11.14 -16.65 -22.52
C ILE A 250 12.06 -17.89 -22.47
N THR A 251 12.89 -18.02 -21.43
CA THR A 251 13.80 -19.17 -21.28
C THR A 251 13.07 -20.44 -20.86
N LYS A 252 11.97 -20.33 -20.11
CA LYS A 252 11.11 -21.47 -19.72
C LYS A 252 10.29 -21.99 -20.89
N ASP A 253 9.75 -21.12 -21.74
CA ASP A 253 8.96 -21.51 -22.93
C ASP A 253 9.81 -22.19 -24.03
N LYS A 254 11.14 -22.08 -23.95
CA LYS A 254 12.08 -22.72 -24.89
C LYS A 254 12.58 -24.10 -24.42
N LYS A 255 12.16 -24.58 -23.26
CA LYS A 255 12.50 -25.90 -22.71
C LYS A 255 11.29 -26.82 -22.72
#